data_AF-A0A969NZB6-F1
#
_entry.id   AF-A0A969NZB6-F1
#
_cell.length_a   1.000
_cell.length_b   1.000
_cell.length_c   1.000
_cell.angle_alpha   90.00
_cell.angle_beta   90.00
_cell.angle_gamma   90.00
#
_symmetry.space_group_name_H-M   'P 1'
#
loop_
_entity.id
_entity.type
_entity.pdbx_description
1 polymer ?
#
loop_
_entity_poly.entity_id
_entity_poly.type
_entity_poly.pdbx_seq_one_letter_code
_entity_poly.pdbx_strand_id
1 'polypeptide(L)'
;MKLEKRLERLATDRWARRGLITLLKSAWFGLCLASVALGLQLLLGWSLPLELLLALVLICIALGAITLLRPRPHPEQVARVLDKRFQLNEQLSTAIEVSQRNNTDGVAGYLLNQANTSTTQIQRYISRNRRMPWPELGMVLAMLLLVAGLVLLTDMDSFDLWPRAEAVPQLARPDDVTEQFPPEPFAPPEQSDGNESNVAESNPEPQPGPQSAQDQQSAAILADALRDQSATRPAADALDQGDTTEAARNLRELADQADQLSQQTRDDLAQSLQDAANQIGSSDVELADQLRESGYGLQQGDQQAAQALEDLAGAVEQLGSNTPPPGENGSSQQASNAPQPPDPQQDQGQGDGGGNGGSLPGEQREREQPMDRLDVDGVPLELESDGDGSTSESEADQPPDGSGSGRFERGSGTPSNNSVQTGEDPLRVPPELRDVVQEYFSPSAQE
;
A
#
# COMPACT_ATOMS: atom_id res chain seq x y z
N MET A 1 12.06 -21.05 30.52
CA MET A 1 12.96 -19.88 30.74
C MET A 1 13.26 -18.98 29.53
N LYS A 2 13.66 -19.44 28.33
CA LYS A 2 13.94 -18.50 27.20
C LYS A 2 12.67 -17.89 26.57
N LEU A 3 11.57 -18.65 26.52
CA LEU A 3 10.28 -18.22 25.95
C LEU A 3 9.57 -17.16 26.81
N GLU A 4 9.45 -17.42 28.12
CA GLU A 4 8.80 -16.52 29.07
C GLU A 4 9.43 -15.12 29.06
N LYS A 5 10.77 -15.04 29.12
CA LYS A 5 11.50 -13.76 29.04
C LYS A 5 11.23 -13.02 27.72
N ARG A 6 11.02 -13.72 26.60
CA ARG A 6 10.69 -13.09 25.31
C ARG A 6 9.26 -12.57 25.30
N LEU A 7 8.31 -13.33 25.84
CA LEU A 7 6.92 -12.91 25.98
C LEU A 7 6.77 -11.74 26.95
N GLU A 8 7.50 -11.75 28.07
CA GLU A 8 7.58 -10.62 29.01
C GLU A 8 8.12 -9.35 28.34
N ARG A 9 9.18 -9.47 27.53
CA ARG A 9 9.71 -8.35 26.74
C ARG A 9 8.67 -7.81 25.75
N LEU A 10 7.96 -8.70 25.04
CA LEU A 10 6.90 -8.29 24.11
C LEU A 10 5.71 -7.64 24.83
N ALA A 11 5.32 -8.17 25.98
CA ALA A 11 4.26 -7.59 26.81
C ALA A 11 4.67 -6.21 27.34
N THR A 12 5.93 -6.07 27.78
CA THR A 12 6.47 -4.80 28.28
C THR A 12 6.55 -3.75 27.17
N ASP A 13 7.04 -4.11 25.97
CA ASP A 13 7.11 -3.20 24.81
C ASP A 13 5.69 -2.75 24.38
N ARG A 14 4.72 -3.68 24.32
CA ARG A 14 3.32 -3.33 23.99
C ARG A 14 2.67 -2.44 25.05
N TRP A 15 2.91 -2.72 26.33
CA TRP A 15 2.38 -1.92 27.43
C TRP A 15 2.98 -0.52 27.44
N ALA A 16 4.31 -0.41 27.29
CA ALA A 16 4.99 0.88 27.20
C ALA A 16 4.48 1.73 26.02
N ARG A 17 4.26 1.10 24.86
CA ARG A 17 3.70 1.78 23.68
C ARG A 17 2.27 2.26 23.88
N ARG A 18 1.39 1.40 24.41
CA ARG A 18 0.02 1.82 24.74
C ARG A 18 0.03 2.96 25.76
N GLY A 19 0.91 2.87 26.74
CA GLY A 19 1.16 3.92 27.71
C GLY A 19 1.56 5.24 27.05
N LEU A 20 2.53 5.21 26.15
CA LEU A 20 2.99 6.38 25.40
C LEU A 20 1.86 7.00 24.57
N ILE A 21 1.10 6.22 23.81
CA ILE A 21 -0.03 6.71 23.02
C ILE A 21 -1.10 7.32 23.92
N THR A 22 -1.39 6.70 25.06
CA THR A 22 -2.40 7.22 26.00
C THR A 22 -1.94 8.52 26.65
N LEU A 23 -0.66 8.63 27.02
CA LEU A 23 -0.06 9.88 27.50
C LEU A 23 -0.12 10.97 26.42
N LEU A 24 0.25 10.63 25.18
CA LEU A 24 0.25 11.57 24.07
C LEU A 24 -1.16 12.09 23.78
N LYS A 25 -2.17 11.21 23.79
CA LYS A 25 -3.59 11.61 23.67
C LYS A 25 -4.03 12.47 24.84
N SER A 26 -3.64 12.15 26.07
CA SER A 26 -3.99 12.97 27.25
C SER A 26 -3.34 14.36 27.21
N ALA A 27 -2.09 14.44 26.74
CA ALA A 27 -1.38 15.71 26.55
C ALA A 27 -2.02 16.54 25.44
N TRP A 28 -2.40 15.91 24.32
CA TRP A 28 -3.17 16.53 23.25
C TRP A 28 -4.48 17.13 23.77
N PHE A 29 -5.27 16.36 24.54
CA PHE A 29 -6.51 16.88 25.14
C PHE A 29 -6.28 18.07 26.08
N GLY A 30 -5.22 18.02 26.89
CA GLY A 30 -4.83 19.14 27.75
C GLY A 30 -4.48 20.39 26.95
N LEU A 31 -3.68 20.24 25.88
CA LEU A 31 -3.29 21.34 25.00
C LEU A 31 -4.48 21.93 24.22
N CYS A 32 -5.41 21.10 23.74
CA CYS A 32 -6.66 21.58 23.14
C CYS A 32 -7.50 22.39 24.13
N LEU A 33 -7.60 21.94 25.39
CA LEU A 33 -8.38 22.68 26.37
C LEU A 33 -7.71 24.01 26.73
N ALA A 34 -6.38 24.02 26.82
CA ALA A 34 -5.58 25.22 26.99
C ALA A 34 -5.75 26.22 25.83
N SER A 35 -5.70 25.75 24.58
CA SER A 35 -5.86 26.63 23.42
C SER A 35 -7.26 27.24 23.35
N VAL A 36 -8.31 26.45 23.65
CA VAL A 36 -9.69 26.96 23.76
C VAL A 36 -9.81 27.98 24.87
N ALA A 37 -9.21 27.74 26.04
CA ALA A 37 -9.25 28.68 27.17
C ALA A 37 -8.56 30.01 26.84
N LEU A 38 -7.39 29.97 26.17
CA LEU A 38 -6.69 31.17 25.70
C LEU A 38 -7.48 31.92 24.63
N GLY A 39 -8.06 31.20 23.67
CA GLY A 39 -8.94 31.80 22.66
C GLY A 39 -10.17 32.47 23.28
N LEU A 40 -10.75 31.85 24.30
CA LEU A 40 -11.88 32.43 25.05
C LEU A 40 -11.45 33.68 25.83
N GLN A 41 -10.26 33.67 26.45
CA GLN A 41 -9.68 34.82 27.12
C GLN A 41 -9.48 36.00 26.17
N LEU A 42 -8.97 35.76 24.95
CA LEU A 42 -8.83 36.78 23.91
C LEU A 42 -10.18 37.38 23.48
N LEU A 43 -11.22 36.55 23.37
CA LEU A 43 -12.55 37.00 22.93
C LEU A 43 -13.35 37.72 24.05
N LEU A 44 -13.22 37.30 25.30
CA LEU A 44 -14.02 37.81 26.42
C LEU A 44 -13.26 38.85 27.28
N GLY A 45 -11.95 39.02 27.07
CA GLY A 45 -11.10 39.89 27.89
C GLY A 45 -10.92 39.39 29.33
N TRP A 46 -11.17 38.11 29.59
CA TRP A 46 -11.01 37.51 30.92
C TRP A 46 -9.55 37.14 31.18
N SER A 47 -8.92 37.72 32.20
CA SER A 47 -7.58 37.34 32.61
C SER A 47 -7.61 36.04 33.42
N LEU A 48 -7.38 34.92 32.74
CA LEU A 48 -7.11 33.65 33.40
C LEU A 48 -5.65 33.62 33.86
N PRO A 49 -5.36 33.31 35.13
CA PRO A 49 -3.99 33.13 35.58
C PRO A 49 -3.39 31.91 34.88
N LEU A 50 -2.18 32.07 34.32
CA LEU A 50 -1.45 31.03 33.60
C LEU A 50 -1.26 29.76 34.46
N GLU A 51 -1.19 29.92 35.78
CA GLU A 51 -1.13 28.83 36.76
C GLU A 51 -2.32 27.86 36.65
N LEU A 52 -3.55 28.36 36.45
CA LEU A 52 -4.74 27.50 36.32
C LEU A 52 -4.70 26.69 35.02
N LEU A 53 -4.23 27.31 33.95
CA LEU A 53 -4.12 26.66 32.64
C LEU A 53 -3.05 25.55 32.68
N LEU A 54 -1.89 25.84 33.29
CA LEU A 54 -0.84 24.85 33.48
C LEU A 54 -1.30 23.71 34.40
N ALA A 55 -1.99 24.03 35.51
CA ALA A 55 -2.56 23.03 36.41
C ALA A 55 -3.53 22.11 35.67
N LEU A 56 -4.37 22.64 34.78
CA LEU A 56 -5.30 21.84 33.99
C LEU A 56 -4.58 20.87 33.05
N VAL A 57 -3.58 21.36 32.31
CA VAL A 57 -2.77 20.50 31.43
C VAL A 57 -2.09 19.39 32.23
N LEU A 58 -1.54 19.71 33.41
CA LEU A 58 -0.95 18.72 34.31
C LEU A 58 -1.97 17.71 34.83
N ILE A 59 -3.20 18.11 35.15
CA ILE A 59 -4.28 17.19 35.56
C ILE A 59 -4.61 16.22 34.42
N CYS A 60 -4.71 16.69 33.17
CA CYS A 60 -4.93 15.81 32.02
C CYS A 60 -3.79 14.79 31.85
N ILE A 61 -2.54 15.23 31.94
CA ILE A 61 -1.36 14.34 31.86
C ILE A 61 -1.34 13.36 33.03
N ALA A 62 -1.66 13.81 34.25
CA ALA A 62 -1.73 12.97 35.44
C ALA A 62 -2.81 11.90 35.32
N LEU A 63 -4.00 12.23 34.78
CA LEU A 63 -5.05 11.26 34.47
C LEU A 63 -4.56 10.21 33.45
N GLY A 64 -3.86 10.65 32.40
CA GLY A 64 -3.19 9.75 31.46
C GLY A 64 -2.18 8.82 32.15
N ALA A 65 -1.35 9.36 33.05
CA ALA A 65 -0.39 8.59 33.84
C ALA A 65 -1.06 7.62 34.83
N ILE A 66 -2.25 7.95 35.35
CA ILE A 66 -3.04 7.04 36.18
C ILE A 66 -3.52 5.84 35.35
N THR A 67 -3.87 6.02 34.08
CA THR A 67 -4.21 4.87 33.22
C THR A 67 -3.02 3.94 32.96
N LEU A 68 -1.79 4.48 33.01
CA LEU A 68 -0.55 3.72 32.95
C LEU A 68 -0.32 2.86 34.19
N LEU A 69 -0.86 3.22 35.35
CA LEU A 69 -0.78 2.40 36.57
C LEU A 69 -1.62 1.11 36.49
N ARG A 70 -2.40 0.91 35.42
CA ARG A 70 -3.22 -0.29 35.23
C ARG A 70 -2.32 -1.53 35.14
N PRO A 71 -2.62 -2.61 35.89
CA PRO A 71 -1.75 -3.77 36.00
C PRO A 71 -1.44 -4.39 34.65
N ARG A 72 -0.18 -4.83 34.49
CA ARG A 72 0.30 -5.47 33.27
C ARG A 72 -0.52 -6.75 32.99
N PRO A 73 -0.95 -7.00 31.75
CA PRO A 73 -1.69 -8.22 31.41
C PRO A 73 -0.82 -9.46 31.66
N HIS A 74 -1.42 -10.49 32.24
CA HIS A 74 -0.74 -11.76 32.52
C HIS A 74 -0.28 -12.42 31.20
N PRO A 75 0.90 -13.06 31.13
CA PRO A 75 1.43 -13.66 29.90
C PRO A 75 0.47 -14.64 29.21
N GLU A 76 -0.34 -15.36 30.00
CA GLU A 76 -1.36 -16.28 29.49
C GLU A 76 -2.47 -15.58 28.70
N GLN A 77 -2.92 -14.40 29.15
CA GLN A 77 -3.92 -13.61 28.43
C GLN A 77 -3.33 -13.10 27.11
N VAL A 78 -2.05 -12.70 27.13
CA VAL A 78 -1.34 -12.25 25.92
C VAL A 78 -1.22 -13.39 24.91
N ALA A 79 -0.93 -14.61 25.37
CA ALA A 79 -0.86 -15.79 24.52
C ALA A 79 -2.21 -16.11 23.88
N ARG A 80 -3.31 -16.16 24.64
CA ARG A 80 -4.66 -16.40 24.08
C ARG A 80 -5.08 -15.34 23.07
N VAL A 81 -4.77 -14.07 23.34
CA VAL A 81 -5.08 -12.98 22.40
C VAL A 81 -4.25 -13.09 21.12
N LEU A 82 -2.97 -13.50 21.22
CA LEU A 82 -2.13 -13.76 20.07
C LEU A 82 -2.64 -14.97 19.28
N ASP A 83 -2.98 -16.06 19.96
CA ASP A 83 -3.53 -17.27 19.35
C ASP A 83 -4.82 -16.97 18.58
N LYS A 84 -5.74 -16.19 19.17
CA LYS A 84 -6.99 -15.79 18.51
C LYS A 84 -6.74 -14.88 17.30
N ARG A 85 -5.76 -13.96 17.38
CA ARG A 85 -5.49 -13.00 16.30
C ARG A 85 -4.76 -13.61 15.11
N PHE A 86 -3.90 -14.59 15.37
CA PHE A 86 -3.09 -15.28 14.35
C PHE A 86 -3.60 -16.69 14.04
N GLN A 87 -4.79 -17.06 14.55
CA GLN A 87 -5.42 -18.37 14.36
C GLN A 87 -4.50 -19.55 14.70
N LEU A 88 -3.66 -19.41 15.72
CA LEU A 88 -2.65 -20.41 16.10
C LEU A 88 -3.26 -21.60 16.89
N ASN A 89 -4.59 -21.72 16.97
CA ASN A 89 -5.29 -22.83 17.63
C ASN A 89 -4.76 -23.16 19.04
N GLU A 90 -4.60 -22.15 19.90
CA GLU A 90 -4.12 -22.31 21.29
C GLU A 90 -2.69 -22.90 21.42
N GLN A 91 -1.88 -22.86 20.36
CA GLN A 91 -0.50 -23.38 20.39
C GLN A 91 0.38 -22.61 21.38
N LEU A 92 0.28 -21.27 21.45
CA LEU A 92 1.10 -20.49 22.37
C LEU A 92 0.64 -20.63 23.81
N SER A 93 -0.68 -20.67 24.04
CA SER A 93 -1.23 -20.88 25.38
C SER A 93 -0.85 -22.25 25.94
N THR A 94 -0.96 -23.31 25.12
CA THR A 94 -0.54 -24.67 25.47
C THR A 94 0.97 -24.75 25.70
N ALA A 95 1.78 -24.11 24.85
CA ALA A 95 3.23 -24.11 25.02
C ALA A 95 3.67 -23.42 26.32
N ILE A 96 2.97 -22.36 26.76
CA ILE A 96 3.23 -21.73 28.06
C ILE A 96 2.87 -22.67 29.19
N GLU A 97 1.71 -23.32 29.16
CA GLU A 97 1.29 -24.26 30.21
C GLU A 97 2.27 -25.44 30.33
N VAL A 98 2.69 -26.01 29.20
CA VAL A 98 3.71 -27.07 29.14
C VAL A 98 5.04 -26.57 29.70
N SER A 99 5.45 -25.33 29.38
CA SER A 99 6.69 -24.75 29.88
C SER A 99 6.70 -24.54 31.40
N GLN A 100 5.54 -24.21 32.00
CA GLN A 100 5.42 -24.04 33.46
C GLN A 100 5.55 -25.38 34.21
N ARG A 101 5.14 -26.49 33.58
CA ARG A 101 5.28 -27.85 34.16
C ARG A 101 6.71 -28.38 34.11
N ASN A 102 7.65 -27.61 33.55
CA ASN A 102 9.09 -27.90 33.48
C ASN A 102 9.43 -29.28 32.85
N ASN A 103 8.51 -29.82 32.04
CA ASN A 103 8.70 -31.09 31.34
C ASN A 103 9.06 -30.79 29.88
N THR A 104 10.33 -30.93 29.55
CA THR A 104 10.85 -30.64 28.21
C THR A 104 10.97 -31.87 27.32
N ASP A 105 10.64 -33.05 27.83
CA ASP A 105 10.96 -34.30 27.15
C ASP A 105 9.86 -34.70 26.15
N GLY A 106 10.29 -35.20 24.99
CA GLY A 106 9.41 -35.70 23.93
C GLY A 106 8.58 -34.61 23.23
N VAL A 107 7.27 -34.83 23.11
CA VAL A 107 6.33 -33.98 22.37
C VAL A 107 6.31 -32.54 22.91
N ALA A 108 6.54 -32.36 24.21
CA ALA A 108 6.64 -31.04 24.84
C ALA A 108 7.77 -30.19 24.24
N GLY A 109 8.92 -30.81 23.96
CA GLY A 109 10.05 -30.14 23.30
C GLY A 109 9.73 -29.71 21.87
N TYR A 110 8.99 -30.54 21.12
CA TYR A 110 8.55 -30.19 19.76
C TYR A 110 7.58 -29.01 19.75
N LEU A 111 6.56 -29.02 20.63
CA LEU A 111 5.61 -27.90 20.76
C LEU A 111 6.30 -26.60 21.16
N LEU A 112 7.28 -26.67 22.07
CA LEU A 112 8.10 -25.52 22.44
C LEU A 112 8.94 -24.98 21.27
N ASN A 113 9.49 -25.86 20.42
CA ASN A 113 10.24 -25.43 19.25
C ASN A 113 9.32 -24.78 18.21
N GLN A 114 8.17 -25.39 17.93
CA GLN A 114 7.17 -24.85 17.00
C GLN A 114 6.65 -23.48 17.46
N ALA A 115 6.34 -23.34 18.75
CA ALA A 115 5.93 -22.07 19.35
C ALA A 115 7.02 -20.98 19.24
N ASN A 116 8.31 -21.35 19.32
CA ASN A 116 9.38 -20.40 19.11
C ASN A 116 9.43 -19.88 17.67
N THR A 117 9.26 -20.76 16.68
CA THR A 117 9.25 -20.38 15.26
C THR A 117 8.05 -19.51 14.90
N SER A 118 6.85 -19.83 15.41
CA SER A 118 5.68 -18.97 15.19
C SER A 118 5.87 -17.61 15.87
N THR A 119 6.47 -17.57 17.06
CA THR A 119 6.75 -16.30 17.75
C THR A 119 7.73 -15.42 16.97
N THR A 120 8.77 -15.98 16.33
CA THR A 120 9.71 -15.17 15.53
C THR A 120 9.08 -14.63 14.26
N GLN A 121 8.23 -15.41 13.59
CA GLN A 121 7.45 -14.95 12.43
C GLN A 121 6.49 -13.82 12.82
N ILE A 122 5.74 -14.00 13.92
CA ILE A 122 4.84 -12.98 14.46
C ILE A 122 5.61 -11.72 14.86
N GLN A 123 6.80 -11.86 15.45
CA GLN A 123 7.64 -10.71 15.78
C GLN A 123 8.06 -9.93 14.54
N ARG A 124 8.50 -10.60 13.47
CA ARG A 124 8.86 -9.95 12.20
C ARG A 124 7.67 -9.26 11.56
N TYR A 125 6.51 -9.92 11.55
CA TYR A 125 5.27 -9.33 11.04
C TYR A 125 4.88 -8.08 11.83
N ILE A 126 4.89 -8.16 13.17
CA ILE A 126 4.60 -7.01 14.02
C ILE A 126 5.64 -5.92 13.82
N SER A 127 6.93 -6.21 13.71
CA SER A 127 7.95 -5.18 13.51
C SER A 127 7.83 -4.48 12.15
N ARG A 128 7.46 -5.22 11.10
CA ARG A 128 7.26 -4.65 9.76
C ARG A 128 6.02 -3.77 9.71
N ASN A 129 4.93 -4.21 10.34
CA ASN A 129 3.68 -3.45 10.36
C ASN A 129 3.58 -2.47 11.56
N ARG A 130 4.70 -2.11 12.18
CA ARG A 130 4.75 -1.07 13.23
C ARG A 130 4.64 0.30 12.55
N ARG A 131 3.41 0.77 12.31
CA ARG A 131 3.16 2.20 12.06
C ARG A 131 3.59 2.98 13.31
N MET A 132 4.74 3.63 13.22
CA MET A 132 5.27 4.47 14.29
C MET A 132 4.31 5.67 14.45
N PRO A 133 4.00 6.12 15.69
CA PRO A 133 2.96 7.15 15.93
C PRO A 133 3.44 8.57 15.58
N TRP A 134 4.19 8.70 14.48
CA TRP A 134 4.60 9.97 13.88
C TRP A 134 3.45 10.97 13.72
N PRO A 135 2.26 10.58 13.22
CA PRO A 135 1.18 11.56 13.07
C PRO A 135 0.72 12.13 14.42
N GLU A 136 0.65 11.30 15.47
CA GLU A 136 0.25 11.78 16.80
C GLU A 136 1.31 12.71 17.42
N LEU A 137 2.60 12.42 17.20
CA LEU A 137 3.72 13.27 17.63
C LEU A 137 3.71 14.62 16.91
N GLY A 138 3.50 14.59 15.59
CA GLY A 138 3.37 15.80 14.77
C GLY A 138 2.21 16.69 15.21
N MET A 139 1.06 16.09 15.53
CA MET A 139 -0.09 16.82 16.07
C MET A 139 0.23 17.50 17.41
N VAL A 140 0.78 16.77 18.38
CA VAL A 140 1.13 17.36 19.70
C VAL A 140 2.14 18.49 19.56
N LEU A 141 3.14 18.34 18.69
CA LEU A 141 4.11 19.40 18.41
C LEU A 141 3.45 20.63 17.78
N ALA A 142 2.58 20.43 16.78
CA ALA A 142 1.85 21.51 16.12
C ALA A 142 0.96 22.27 17.11
N MET A 143 0.27 21.55 18.01
CA MET A 143 -0.58 22.18 19.04
C MET A 143 0.25 22.90 20.10
N LEU A 144 1.43 22.38 20.47
CA LEU A 144 2.36 23.08 21.37
C LEU A 144 2.82 24.40 20.75
N LEU A 145 3.19 24.40 19.47
CA LEU A 145 3.55 25.63 18.74
C LEU A 145 2.38 26.62 18.68
N LEU A 146 1.16 26.13 18.46
CA LEU A 146 -0.05 26.97 18.46
C LEU A 146 -0.28 27.62 19.83
N VAL A 147 -0.18 26.85 20.91
CA VAL A 147 -0.32 27.39 22.28
C VAL A 147 0.78 28.39 22.58
N ALA A 148 2.03 28.11 22.19
CA ALA A 148 3.14 29.05 22.36
C ALA A 148 2.89 30.35 21.59
N GLY A 149 2.37 30.29 20.35
CA GLY A 149 1.98 31.46 19.58
C GLY A 149 0.87 32.28 20.23
N LEU A 150 -0.15 31.63 20.80
CA LEU A 150 -1.22 32.31 21.54
C LEU A 150 -0.70 33.02 22.79
N VAL A 151 0.19 32.37 23.56
CA VAL A 151 0.80 32.96 24.75
C VAL A 151 1.63 34.20 24.38
N LEU A 152 2.42 34.10 23.30
CA LEU A 152 3.18 35.25 22.80
C LEU A 152 2.25 36.40 22.40
N LEU A 153 1.13 36.13 21.72
CA LEU A 153 0.14 37.17 21.39
C LEU A 153 -0.47 37.82 22.65
N THR A 154 -0.75 37.04 23.70
CA THR A 154 -1.30 37.61 24.95
C THR A 154 -0.30 38.46 25.70
N ASP A 155 1.00 38.13 25.64
CA ASP A 155 2.05 38.93 26.28
C ASP A 155 2.38 40.21 25.50
N MET A 156 2.12 40.25 24.18
CA MET A 156 2.38 41.45 23.36
C MET A 156 1.55 42.67 23.78
N ASP A 157 0.37 42.50 24.38
CA ASP A 157 -0.40 43.62 24.96
C ASP A 157 0.31 44.23 26.19
N SER A 158 1.21 43.49 26.84
CA SER A 158 2.01 43.98 27.97
C SER A 158 3.31 44.66 27.53
N PHE A 159 3.72 44.43 26.28
CA PHE A 159 4.83 45.14 25.68
C PHE A 159 4.34 46.53 25.27
N ASP A 160 4.57 47.51 26.16
CA ASP A 160 4.36 48.95 25.99
C ASP A 160 5.31 49.51 24.89
N LEU A 161 5.22 48.95 23.68
CA LEU A 161 6.02 49.26 22.50
C LEU A 161 5.48 50.47 21.74
N TRP A 162 4.30 50.96 22.11
CA TRP A 162 3.98 52.35 21.84
C TRP A 162 4.71 53.17 22.89
N PRO A 163 5.83 53.84 22.56
CA PRO A 163 6.31 54.90 23.42
C PRO A 163 5.12 55.83 23.60
N ARG A 164 4.56 55.87 24.81
CA ARG A 164 3.57 56.86 25.20
C ARG A 164 4.12 58.16 24.69
N ALA A 165 3.45 58.75 23.69
CA ALA A 165 3.92 59.95 23.02
C ALA A 165 4.24 60.94 24.14
N GLU A 166 5.53 61.14 24.37
CA GLU A 166 6.02 62.00 25.42
C GLU A 166 5.36 63.35 25.15
N ALA A 167 4.59 63.85 26.12
CA ALA A 167 3.66 64.96 25.93
C ALA A 167 4.42 66.08 25.23
N VAL A 168 4.12 66.25 23.93
CA VAL A 168 4.88 67.13 23.05
C VAL A 168 4.91 68.49 23.74
N PRO A 169 6.09 69.04 24.12
CA PRO A 169 6.14 70.32 24.78
C PRO A 169 5.42 71.31 23.88
N GLN A 170 4.40 71.98 24.43
CA GLN A 170 3.51 72.87 23.69
C GLN A 170 4.38 73.87 22.91
N LEU A 171 4.57 73.64 21.62
CA LEU A 171 5.21 74.62 20.76
C LEU A 171 4.34 75.87 20.82
N ALA A 172 4.95 76.97 21.23
CA ALA A 172 4.33 78.29 21.17
C ALA A 172 3.76 78.47 19.76
N ARG A 173 2.44 78.70 19.69
CA ARG A 173 1.74 79.08 18.45
C ARG A 173 2.49 80.26 17.83
N PRO A 174 3.06 80.12 16.62
CA PRO A 174 3.48 81.27 15.85
C PRO A 174 2.21 81.96 15.36
N ASP A 175 2.05 83.22 15.74
CA ASP A 175 1.06 84.10 15.13
C ASP A 175 1.32 84.19 13.62
N ASP A 176 0.25 83.93 12.86
CA ASP A 176 -0.18 84.66 11.68
C ASP A 176 0.94 85.22 10.76
N VAL A 177 1.35 84.43 9.76
CA VAL A 177 1.93 84.99 8.54
C VAL A 177 1.31 84.31 7.33
N THR A 178 0.39 85.07 6.74
CA THR A 178 -0.24 84.82 5.44
C THR A 178 0.79 85.11 4.35
N GLU A 179 1.47 84.10 3.80
CA GLU A 179 2.23 84.24 2.54
C GLU A 179 2.06 83.01 1.63
N GLN A 180 1.00 83.07 0.84
CA GLN A 180 1.01 82.96 -0.63
C GLN A 180 2.16 82.16 -1.27
N PHE A 181 1.95 80.85 -1.47
CA PHE A 181 2.74 80.04 -2.40
C PHE A 181 2.15 80.06 -3.83
N PRO A 182 2.96 80.28 -4.89
CA PRO A 182 2.53 80.21 -6.29
C PRO A 182 2.30 78.76 -6.78
N PRO A 183 1.45 78.54 -7.80
CA PRO A 183 1.16 77.21 -8.34
C PRO A 183 2.29 76.67 -9.23
N GLU A 184 2.81 75.48 -8.91
CA GLU A 184 3.67 74.68 -9.78
C GLU A 184 2.85 73.93 -10.86
N PRO A 185 3.29 73.91 -12.13
CA PRO A 185 2.65 73.14 -13.19
C PRO A 185 3.16 71.69 -13.21
N PHE A 186 2.28 70.72 -12.89
CA PHE A 186 2.53 69.30 -13.13
C PHE A 186 2.24 68.96 -14.61
N ALA A 187 3.27 68.51 -15.33
CA ALA A 187 3.16 67.81 -16.60
C ALA A 187 3.36 66.30 -16.35
N PRO A 188 2.46 65.41 -16.80
CA PRO A 188 2.64 63.96 -16.70
C PRO A 188 3.53 63.43 -17.83
N PRO A 189 4.56 62.61 -17.56
CA PRO A 189 5.24 61.87 -18.61
C PRO A 189 4.49 60.60 -19.02
N GLU A 190 4.65 60.32 -20.31
CA GLU A 190 3.95 59.38 -21.16
C GLU A 190 4.21 57.90 -20.84
N GLN A 191 3.24 57.09 -21.25
CA GLN A 191 3.33 55.64 -21.42
C GLN A 191 4.42 55.31 -22.44
N SER A 192 5.41 54.51 -22.05
CA SER A 192 6.30 53.84 -22.98
C SER A 192 5.78 52.43 -23.25
N ASP A 193 5.15 52.29 -24.42
CA ASP A 193 5.14 51.04 -25.19
C ASP A 193 6.58 50.61 -25.47
N GLY A 194 6.89 49.37 -25.12
CA GLY A 194 8.17 48.72 -25.38
C GLY A 194 7.93 47.31 -25.88
N ASN A 195 7.35 47.21 -27.08
CA ASN A 195 7.35 45.99 -27.87
C ASN A 195 8.66 45.91 -28.69
N GLU A 196 9.04 44.66 -28.98
CA GLU A 196 9.99 44.22 -30.03
C GLU A 196 11.46 43.95 -29.69
N SER A 197 11.73 42.64 -29.73
CA SER A 197 12.82 42.00 -30.48
C SER A 197 14.10 41.64 -29.74
N ASN A 198 14.23 40.36 -29.40
CA ASN A 198 15.28 39.56 -30.05
C ASN A 198 14.94 38.06 -30.07
N VAL A 199 14.67 37.59 -31.28
CA VAL A 199 14.72 36.20 -31.70
C VAL A 199 16.19 35.81 -31.76
N ALA A 200 16.62 34.92 -30.87
CA ALA A 200 17.85 34.17 -31.01
C ALA A 200 17.47 32.69 -31.09
N GLU A 201 17.16 32.29 -32.32
CA GLU A 201 16.95 30.91 -32.74
C GLU A 201 18.31 30.20 -32.76
N SER A 202 18.72 29.71 -31.60
CA SER A 202 19.78 28.71 -31.47
C SER A 202 19.12 27.37 -31.23
N ASN A 203 18.98 26.61 -32.31
CA ASN A 203 18.57 25.20 -32.39
C ASN A 203 19.24 24.37 -31.27
N PRO A 204 18.53 23.99 -30.19
CA PRO A 204 19.04 22.99 -29.26
C PRO A 204 18.73 21.62 -29.86
N GLU A 205 19.76 20.78 -29.97
CA GLU A 205 19.56 19.33 -30.07
C GLU A 205 18.50 18.88 -29.05
N PRO A 206 17.60 17.94 -29.40
CA PRO A 206 16.58 17.46 -28.50
C PRO A 206 17.24 16.69 -27.35
N GLN A 207 17.60 17.40 -26.29
CA GLN A 207 17.85 16.79 -25.00
C GLN A 207 16.50 16.30 -24.45
N PRO A 208 16.42 15.05 -23.95
CA PRO A 208 15.21 14.54 -23.33
C PRO A 208 14.79 15.51 -22.22
N GLY A 209 13.62 16.13 -22.39
CA GLY A 209 13.10 17.11 -21.43
C GLY A 209 12.83 16.47 -20.06
N PRO A 210 12.81 17.27 -18.98
CA PRO A 210 12.59 16.80 -17.62
C PRO A 210 11.29 15.99 -17.43
N GLN A 211 10.31 16.12 -18.33
CA GLN A 211 9.06 15.34 -18.30
C GLN A 211 9.31 13.83 -18.52
N SER A 212 10.19 13.46 -19.44
CA SER A 212 10.45 12.04 -19.76
C SER A 212 11.01 11.23 -18.57
N ALA A 213 11.80 11.87 -17.69
CA ALA A 213 12.31 11.23 -16.48
C ALA A 213 11.22 11.04 -15.42
N GLN A 214 10.24 11.95 -15.37
CA GLN A 214 9.13 11.91 -14.45
C GLN A 214 8.12 10.82 -14.84
N ASP A 215 7.85 10.66 -16.14
CA ASP A 215 6.98 9.62 -16.66
C ASP A 215 7.56 8.22 -16.40
N GLN A 216 8.88 8.05 -16.61
CA GLN A 216 9.59 6.81 -16.28
C GLN A 216 9.54 6.48 -14.78
N GLN A 217 9.69 7.48 -13.92
CA GLN A 217 9.59 7.26 -12.47
C GLN A 217 8.17 6.86 -12.05
N SER A 218 7.15 7.47 -12.67
CA SER A 218 5.75 7.14 -12.40
C SER A 218 5.40 5.72 -12.88
N ALA A 219 5.89 5.33 -14.06
CA ALA A 219 5.75 3.97 -14.58
C ALA A 219 6.42 2.93 -13.66
N ALA A 220 7.63 3.21 -13.14
CA ALA A 220 8.33 2.31 -12.23
C ALA A 220 7.60 2.12 -10.89
N ILE A 221 7.01 3.18 -10.33
CA ILE A 221 6.20 3.09 -9.10
C ILE A 221 4.95 2.24 -9.36
N LEU A 222 4.30 2.43 -10.51
CA LEU A 222 3.14 1.64 -10.89
C LEU A 222 3.50 0.16 -11.11
N ALA A 223 4.62 -0.13 -11.76
CA ALA A 223 5.12 -1.48 -11.96
C ALA A 223 5.39 -2.20 -10.63
N ASP A 224 6.00 -1.51 -9.66
CA ASP A 224 6.24 -2.07 -8.31
C ASP A 224 4.93 -2.44 -7.60
N ALA A 225 3.92 -1.55 -7.67
CA ALA A 225 2.61 -1.80 -7.09
C ALA A 225 1.86 -2.97 -7.75
N LEU A 226 2.00 -3.13 -9.07
CA LEU A 226 1.42 -4.26 -9.82
C LEU A 226 2.23 -5.56 -9.63
N ARG A 227 3.51 -5.49 -9.29
CA ARG A 227 4.35 -6.68 -9.10
C ARG A 227 4.00 -7.46 -7.82
N ASP A 228 3.44 -6.79 -6.82
CA ASP A 228 3.04 -7.40 -5.54
C ASP A 228 1.90 -8.42 -5.67
N GLN A 229 1.10 -8.33 -6.74
CA GLN A 229 0.03 -9.29 -7.01
C GLN A 229 0.42 -10.22 -8.16
N SER A 230 0.29 -11.53 -7.94
CA SER A 230 0.66 -12.53 -8.93
C SER A 230 -0.12 -12.41 -10.24
N ALA A 231 -1.38 -11.96 -10.17
CA ALA A 231 -2.26 -11.77 -11.32
C ALA A 231 -1.86 -10.59 -12.23
N THR A 232 -1.25 -9.53 -11.68
CA THR A 232 -0.83 -8.33 -12.42
C THR A 232 0.65 -8.33 -12.79
N ARG A 233 1.40 -9.37 -12.40
CA ARG A 233 2.84 -9.50 -12.65
C ARG A 233 3.22 -9.38 -14.15
N PRO A 234 2.50 -9.98 -15.11
CA PRO A 234 2.80 -9.78 -16.53
C PRO A 234 2.70 -8.31 -16.97
N ALA A 235 1.71 -7.58 -16.46
CA ALA A 235 1.54 -6.15 -16.75
C ALA A 235 2.68 -5.31 -16.12
N ALA A 236 3.09 -5.65 -14.90
CA ALA A 236 4.23 -5.02 -14.23
C ALA A 236 5.54 -5.22 -15.01
N ASP A 237 5.79 -6.43 -15.50
CA ASP A 237 7.00 -6.76 -16.26
C ASP A 237 7.00 -6.07 -17.65
N ALA A 238 5.84 -5.83 -18.25
CA ALA A 238 5.69 -5.03 -19.47
C ALA A 238 5.97 -3.54 -19.22
N LEU A 239 5.45 -2.97 -18.11
CA LEU A 239 5.76 -1.59 -17.71
C LEU A 239 7.26 -1.37 -17.45
N ASP A 240 7.92 -2.32 -16.78
CA ASP A 240 9.37 -2.26 -16.53
C ASP A 240 10.20 -2.27 -17.82
N GLN A 241 9.68 -2.88 -18.89
CA GLN A 241 10.30 -2.88 -20.22
C GLN A 241 9.99 -1.60 -21.02
N GLY A 242 9.11 -0.72 -20.49
CA GLY A 242 8.59 0.44 -21.19
C GLY A 242 7.50 0.10 -22.22
N ASP A 243 7.00 -1.13 -22.25
CA ASP A 243 5.92 -1.55 -23.13
C ASP A 243 4.55 -1.32 -22.47
N THR A 244 4.12 -0.05 -22.53
CA THR A 244 2.83 0.39 -21.99
C THR A 244 1.64 -0.20 -22.76
N THR A 245 1.82 -0.58 -24.02
CA THR A 245 0.75 -1.17 -24.84
C THR A 245 0.46 -2.61 -24.41
N GLU A 246 1.50 -3.43 -24.22
CA GLU A 246 1.35 -4.78 -23.68
C GLU A 246 0.88 -4.75 -22.22
N ALA A 247 1.35 -3.80 -21.40
CA ALA A 247 0.85 -3.63 -20.04
C ALA A 247 -0.66 -3.34 -20.00
N ALA A 248 -1.14 -2.39 -20.81
CA ALA A 248 -2.57 -2.08 -20.93
C ALA A 248 -3.38 -3.29 -21.40
N ARG A 249 -2.86 -4.06 -22.37
CA ARG A 249 -3.52 -5.30 -22.84
C ARG A 249 -3.69 -6.34 -21.73
N ASN A 250 -2.64 -6.59 -20.95
CA ASN A 250 -2.68 -7.51 -19.81
C ASN A 250 -3.67 -7.05 -18.74
N LEU A 251 -3.80 -5.73 -18.52
CA LEU A 251 -4.78 -5.17 -17.58
C LEU A 251 -6.23 -5.33 -18.08
N ARG A 252 -6.49 -5.18 -19.39
CA ARG A 252 -7.81 -5.45 -19.98
C ARG A 252 -8.21 -6.92 -19.88
N GLU A 253 -7.27 -7.83 -20.15
CA GLU A 253 -7.50 -9.26 -19.96
C GLU A 253 -7.81 -9.61 -18.49
N LEU A 254 -7.15 -8.92 -17.54
CA LEU A 254 -7.48 -9.06 -16.13
C LEU A 254 -8.85 -8.46 -15.78
N ALA A 255 -9.25 -7.37 -16.44
CA ALA A 255 -10.58 -6.77 -16.29
C ALA A 255 -11.68 -7.76 -16.72
N ASP A 256 -11.48 -8.48 -17.81
CA ASP A 256 -12.38 -9.55 -18.28
C ASP A 256 -12.48 -10.72 -17.28
N GLN A 257 -11.47 -10.89 -16.41
CA GLN A 257 -11.39 -11.92 -15.37
C GLN A 257 -11.68 -11.36 -13.95
N ALA A 258 -12.13 -10.11 -13.83
CA ALA A 258 -12.27 -9.45 -12.53
C ALA A 258 -13.30 -10.12 -11.61
N ASP A 259 -14.28 -10.80 -12.19
CA ASP A 259 -15.30 -11.59 -11.49
C ASP A 259 -14.73 -12.89 -10.87
N GLN A 260 -13.60 -13.37 -11.39
CA GLN A 260 -12.88 -14.53 -10.86
C GLN A 260 -11.86 -14.16 -9.78
N LEU A 261 -11.54 -12.87 -9.64
CA LEU A 261 -10.66 -12.39 -8.58
C LEU A 261 -11.35 -12.51 -7.21
N SER A 262 -10.63 -13.00 -6.21
CA SER A 262 -11.16 -13.04 -4.85
C SER A 262 -11.32 -11.61 -4.29
N GLN A 263 -12.27 -11.40 -3.38
CA GLN A 263 -12.44 -10.11 -2.72
C GLN A 263 -11.13 -9.65 -2.03
N GLN A 264 -10.40 -10.58 -1.42
CA GLN A 264 -9.13 -10.28 -0.77
C GLN A 264 -8.09 -9.78 -1.79
N THR A 265 -7.99 -10.43 -2.96
CA THR A 265 -7.06 -10.00 -4.03
C THR A 265 -7.40 -8.61 -4.55
N ARG A 266 -8.70 -8.29 -4.69
CA ARG A 266 -9.14 -6.95 -5.09
C ARG A 266 -8.83 -5.89 -4.03
N ASP A 267 -9.06 -6.20 -2.76
CA ASP A 267 -8.74 -5.29 -1.66
C ASP A 267 -7.23 -5.03 -1.57
N ASP A 268 -6.41 -6.07 -1.73
CA ASP A 268 -4.95 -5.95 -1.71
C ASP A 268 -4.45 -5.15 -2.93
N LEU A 269 -4.99 -5.39 -4.14
CA LEU A 269 -4.66 -4.60 -5.34
C LEU A 269 -5.07 -3.13 -5.18
N ALA A 270 -6.28 -2.88 -4.68
CA ALA A 270 -6.77 -1.53 -4.40
C ALA A 270 -5.85 -0.78 -3.44
N GLN A 271 -5.36 -1.46 -2.39
CA GLN A 271 -4.44 -0.87 -1.44
C GLN A 271 -3.08 -0.55 -2.09
N SER A 272 -2.53 -1.45 -2.90
CA SER A 272 -1.29 -1.19 -3.66
C SER A 272 -1.41 0.00 -4.61
N LEU A 273 -2.56 0.14 -5.31
CA LEU A 273 -2.82 1.29 -6.19
C LEU A 273 -2.95 2.60 -5.40
N GLN A 274 -3.58 2.59 -4.23
CA GLN A 274 -3.65 3.77 -3.37
C GLN A 274 -2.27 4.17 -2.83
N ASP A 275 -1.44 3.20 -2.45
CA ASP A 275 -0.07 3.44 -2.01
C ASP A 275 0.80 4.00 -3.15
N ALA A 276 0.63 3.52 -4.39
CA ALA A 276 1.27 4.07 -5.59
C ALA A 276 0.80 5.51 -5.87
N ALA A 277 -0.51 5.76 -5.83
CA ALA A 277 -1.08 7.10 -6.04
C ALA A 277 -0.53 8.13 -5.05
N ASN A 278 -0.32 7.74 -3.79
CA ASN A 278 0.25 8.64 -2.78
C ASN A 278 1.73 8.98 -3.05
N GLN A 279 2.47 8.09 -3.70
CA GLN A 279 3.86 8.34 -4.12
C GLN A 279 3.91 9.20 -5.38
N ILE A 280 3.05 8.92 -6.36
CA ILE A 280 2.98 9.64 -7.64
C ILE A 280 2.40 11.05 -7.48
N GLY A 281 1.49 11.27 -6.53
CA GLY A 281 0.73 12.52 -6.41
C GLY A 281 1.55 13.79 -6.10
N SER A 282 2.85 13.66 -5.80
CA SER A 282 3.75 14.83 -5.73
C SER A 282 4.26 15.28 -7.10
N SER A 283 4.27 14.36 -8.06
CA SER A 283 4.78 14.53 -9.42
C SER A 283 3.62 14.74 -10.40
N ASP A 284 2.64 13.84 -10.38
CA ASP A 284 1.49 13.86 -11.27
C ASP A 284 0.20 13.68 -10.45
N VAL A 285 -0.54 14.78 -10.30
CA VAL A 285 -1.79 14.81 -9.52
C VAL A 285 -2.92 14.10 -10.28
N GLU A 286 -2.95 14.21 -11.61
CA GLU A 286 -4.03 13.66 -12.44
C GLU A 286 -3.96 12.12 -12.45
N LEU A 287 -2.77 11.57 -12.71
CA LEU A 287 -2.54 10.12 -12.65
C LEU A 287 -2.81 9.56 -11.24
N ALA A 288 -2.41 10.29 -10.19
CA ALA A 288 -2.65 9.87 -8.81
C ALA A 288 -4.14 9.83 -8.46
N ASP A 289 -4.95 10.78 -8.93
CA ASP A 289 -6.38 10.79 -8.68
C ASP A 289 -7.08 9.66 -9.46
N GLN A 290 -6.66 9.39 -10.70
CA GLN A 290 -7.18 8.25 -11.48
C GLN A 290 -6.85 6.89 -10.81
N LEU A 291 -5.63 6.72 -10.30
CA LEU A 291 -5.24 5.52 -9.54
C LEU A 291 -6.06 5.34 -8.25
N ARG A 292 -6.38 6.42 -7.55
CA ARG A 292 -7.25 6.37 -6.36
C ARG A 292 -8.66 5.96 -6.74
N GLU A 293 -9.21 6.52 -7.82
CA GLU A 293 -10.53 6.18 -8.33
C GLU A 293 -10.62 4.70 -8.72
N SER A 294 -9.65 4.19 -9.48
CA SER A 294 -9.54 2.76 -9.79
C SER A 294 -9.44 1.89 -8.53
N GLY A 295 -8.64 2.31 -7.54
CA GLY A 295 -8.54 1.63 -6.25
C GLY A 295 -9.88 1.56 -5.50
N TYR A 296 -10.67 2.62 -5.50
CA TYR A 296 -12.02 2.60 -4.90
C TYR A 296 -13.01 1.77 -5.71
N GLY A 297 -12.91 1.76 -7.04
CA GLY A 297 -13.75 0.93 -7.90
C GLY A 297 -13.57 -0.57 -7.66
N LEU A 298 -12.31 -1.01 -7.49
CA LEU A 298 -11.97 -2.40 -7.15
C LEU A 298 -12.63 -2.89 -5.85
N GLN A 299 -12.88 -1.99 -4.89
CA GLN A 299 -13.49 -2.33 -3.60
C GLN A 299 -15.01 -2.39 -3.63
N GLN A 300 -15.68 -1.80 -4.64
CA GLN A 300 -17.14 -1.61 -4.65
C GLN A 300 -17.94 -2.79 -5.21
N GLY A 301 -17.31 -3.77 -5.86
CA GLY A 301 -17.96 -4.95 -6.39
C GLY A 301 -17.34 -5.44 -7.70
N ASP A 302 -17.81 -6.58 -8.21
CA ASP A 302 -17.20 -7.23 -9.39
C ASP A 302 -17.32 -6.38 -10.66
N GLN A 303 -18.47 -5.72 -10.88
CA GLN A 303 -18.69 -4.85 -12.05
C GLN A 303 -17.83 -3.58 -11.99
N GLN A 304 -17.73 -2.97 -10.82
CA GLN A 304 -16.90 -1.79 -10.59
C GLN A 304 -15.41 -2.13 -10.67
N ALA A 305 -15.02 -3.34 -10.28
CA ALA A 305 -13.65 -3.81 -10.39
C ALA A 305 -13.21 -3.99 -11.84
N ALA A 306 -14.06 -4.55 -12.71
CA ALA A 306 -13.78 -4.65 -14.14
C ALA A 306 -13.59 -3.25 -14.77
N GLN A 307 -14.51 -2.31 -14.46
CA GLN A 307 -14.42 -0.94 -14.97
C GLN A 307 -13.15 -0.23 -14.46
N ALA A 308 -12.80 -0.39 -13.18
CA ALA A 308 -11.60 0.19 -12.60
C ALA A 308 -10.29 -0.30 -13.24
N LEU A 309 -10.25 -1.58 -13.64
CA LEU A 309 -9.10 -2.18 -14.34
C LEU A 309 -9.01 -1.69 -15.80
N GLU A 310 -10.15 -1.49 -16.48
CA GLU A 310 -10.19 -0.87 -17.80
C GLU A 310 -9.73 0.60 -17.76
N ASP A 311 -10.19 1.36 -16.76
CA ASP A 311 -9.77 2.75 -16.55
C ASP A 311 -8.26 2.83 -16.26
N LEU A 312 -7.72 1.86 -15.51
CA LEU A 312 -6.29 1.73 -15.26
C LEU A 312 -5.51 1.40 -16.54
N ALA A 313 -6.03 0.51 -17.38
CA ALA A 313 -5.42 0.19 -18.67
C ALA A 313 -5.37 1.43 -19.59
N GLY A 314 -6.43 2.25 -19.59
CA GLY A 314 -6.47 3.52 -20.31
C GLY A 314 -5.43 4.52 -19.80
N ALA A 315 -5.26 4.63 -18.47
CA ALA A 315 -4.24 5.49 -17.86
C ALA A 315 -2.81 5.08 -18.26
N VAL A 316 -2.52 3.77 -18.30
CA VAL A 316 -1.21 3.24 -18.72
C VAL A 316 -0.92 3.52 -20.20
N GLU A 317 -1.91 3.40 -21.07
CA GLU A 317 -1.76 3.70 -22.50
C GLU A 317 -1.53 5.22 -22.75
N GLN A 318 -2.17 6.06 -21.94
CA GLN A 318 -1.96 7.51 -21.97
C GLN A 318 -0.54 7.90 -21.52
N LEU A 319 0.00 7.22 -20.50
CA LEU A 319 1.39 7.38 -20.05
C LEU A 319 2.38 7.03 -21.17
N GLY A 320 2.09 5.97 -21.94
CA GLY A 320 2.89 5.55 -23.09
C GLY A 320 2.84 6.50 -24.27
N SER A 321 1.66 7.05 -24.57
CA SER A 321 1.43 7.95 -25.71
C SER A 321 2.23 9.26 -25.63
N ASN A 322 2.61 9.67 -24.42
CA ASN A 322 3.44 10.84 -24.18
C ASN A 322 4.94 10.57 -24.37
N THR A 323 5.35 9.31 -24.46
CA THR A 323 6.75 8.92 -24.68
C THR A 323 6.99 8.75 -26.19
N PRO A 324 7.72 9.65 -26.86
CA PRO A 324 8.03 9.48 -28.28
C PRO A 324 8.83 8.18 -28.48
N PRO A 325 8.49 7.36 -29.50
CA PRO A 325 9.12 6.07 -29.71
C PRO A 325 10.64 6.22 -29.89
N PRO A 326 11.46 5.47 -29.13
CA PRO A 326 12.91 5.54 -29.23
C PRO A 326 13.37 4.86 -30.52
N GLY A 327 13.37 5.57 -31.65
CA GLY A 327 13.96 5.01 -32.87
C GLY A 327 13.62 5.64 -34.22
N GLU A 328 12.65 6.55 -34.34
CA GLU A 328 12.22 7.05 -35.66
C GLU A 328 12.60 8.50 -35.93
N ASN A 329 13.81 8.89 -35.52
CA ASN A 329 14.44 10.14 -35.95
C ASN A 329 15.19 9.91 -37.27
N GLY A 330 14.43 9.86 -38.37
CA GLY A 330 15.01 9.77 -39.71
C GLY A 330 13.98 9.57 -40.82
N SER A 331 13.51 10.68 -41.39
CA SER A 331 12.92 10.80 -42.74
C SER A 331 11.53 10.21 -43.02
N SER A 332 10.46 10.95 -42.68
CA SER A 332 9.15 10.79 -43.35
C SER A 332 8.19 11.98 -43.13
N GLN A 333 8.64 13.23 -43.33
CA GLN A 333 7.74 14.37 -43.54
C GLN A 333 7.76 14.78 -45.02
N GLN A 334 7.10 14.01 -45.90
CA GLN A 334 6.50 14.53 -47.13
C GLN A 334 5.65 13.45 -47.84
N ALA A 335 4.37 13.30 -47.48
CA ALA A 335 3.26 13.00 -48.41
C ALA A 335 2.00 12.51 -47.69
N SER A 336 1.07 13.41 -47.38
CA SER A 336 -0.37 13.09 -47.38
C SER A 336 -1.19 14.37 -47.31
N ASN A 337 -1.22 15.08 -48.44
CA ASN A 337 -2.30 15.99 -48.77
C ASN A 337 -3.17 15.23 -49.79
N ALA A 338 -4.21 14.54 -49.30
CA ALA A 338 -5.23 13.94 -50.16
C ALA A 338 -6.62 14.14 -49.53
N PRO A 339 -7.67 14.40 -50.35
CA PRO A 339 -8.92 15.00 -49.89
C PRO A 339 -9.88 14.00 -49.23
N GLN A 340 -10.59 14.47 -48.21
CA GLN A 340 -11.73 13.81 -47.57
C GLN A 340 -12.83 13.39 -48.58
N PRO A 341 -13.34 12.15 -48.48
CA PRO A 341 -14.67 11.79 -48.96
C PRO A 341 -15.74 12.17 -47.91
N PRO A 342 -16.96 12.54 -48.33
CA PRO A 342 -18.03 13.00 -47.45
C PRO A 342 -18.78 11.85 -46.76
N ASP A 343 -19.39 12.20 -45.62
CA ASP A 343 -20.33 11.42 -44.80
C ASP A 343 -21.41 10.66 -45.60
N PRO A 344 -21.82 9.48 -45.09
CA PRO A 344 -23.21 9.03 -45.20
C PRO A 344 -23.89 9.02 -43.83
N GLN A 345 -24.72 10.04 -43.69
CA GLN A 345 -26.02 10.13 -43.04
C GLN A 345 -26.65 8.80 -42.54
N GLN A 346 -27.11 8.88 -41.28
CA GLN A 346 -28.00 7.97 -40.56
C GLN A 346 -29.09 7.33 -41.43
N ASP A 347 -29.22 6.00 -41.34
CA ASP A 347 -30.50 5.32 -41.57
C ASP A 347 -30.80 4.35 -40.41
N GLN A 348 -32.01 4.50 -39.86
CA GLN A 348 -32.59 3.69 -38.80
C GLN A 348 -33.16 2.41 -39.40
N GLY A 349 -32.66 1.24 -38.98
CA GLY A 349 -33.14 -0.05 -39.46
C GLY A 349 -33.11 -1.13 -38.39
N GLN A 350 -34.28 -1.37 -37.80
CA GLN A 350 -34.64 -2.50 -36.95
C GLN A 350 -34.42 -3.84 -37.67
N GLY A 351 -33.77 -4.83 -37.03
CA GLY A 351 -33.63 -6.16 -37.64
C GLY A 351 -32.95 -7.22 -36.76
N ASP A 352 -33.77 -8.16 -36.33
CA ASP A 352 -33.51 -9.45 -35.69
C ASP A 352 -32.60 -10.40 -36.51
N GLY A 353 -31.95 -11.37 -35.87
CA GLY A 353 -31.44 -12.59 -36.54
C GLY A 353 -29.93 -12.82 -36.54
N GLY A 354 -29.51 -13.90 -35.89
CA GLY A 354 -28.11 -14.34 -35.80
C GLY A 354 -27.60 -15.18 -36.98
N GLY A 355 -26.40 -15.74 -36.77
CA GLY A 355 -25.86 -16.87 -37.53
C GLY A 355 -24.63 -16.58 -38.39
N ASN A 356 -23.48 -17.05 -37.89
CA ASN A 356 -22.48 -17.86 -38.58
C ASN A 356 -21.94 -17.44 -39.98
N GLY A 357 -20.61 -17.33 -40.08
CA GLY A 357 -19.88 -17.78 -41.28
C GLY A 357 -18.99 -16.74 -41.97
N GLY A 358 -17.71 -16.75 -41.60
CA GLY A 358 -16.53 -16.77 -42.47
C GLY A 358 -16.38 -15.75 -43.61
N SER A 359 -15.25 -15.03 -43.59
CA SER A 359 -14.37 -14.80 -44.75
C SER A 359 -13.05 -14.14 -44.32
N LEU A 360 -11.96 -14.89 -44.42
CA LEU A 360 -10.59 -14.36 -44.54
C LEU A 360 -10.42 -13.69 -45.92
N PRO A 361 -9.46 -12.76 -46.04
CA PRO A 361 -8.26 -13.04 -46.85
C PRO A 361 -7.00 -12.71 -46.00
N GLY A 362 -5.92 -13.46 -45.98
CA GLY A 362 -5.30 -14.18 -47.08
C GLY A 362 -4.08 -13.42 -47.60
N GLU A 363 -3.07 -13.14 -46.76
CA GLU A 363 -1.72 -12.81 -47.22
C GLU A 363 -0.71 -13.82 -46.66
N GLN A 364 -0.14 -14.55 -47.62
CA GLN A 364 0.96 -15.49 -47.47
C GLN A 364 2.26 -14.71 -47.23
N ARG A 365 3.06 -15.15 -46.25
CA ARG A 365 4.51 -15.02 -46.35
C ARG A 365 5.17 -16.35 -46.03
N GLU A 366 6.02 -16.73 -46.97
CA GLU A 366 6.68 -18.02 -47.09
C GLU A 366 7.74 -18.26 -46.00
N ARG A 367 7.99 -19.57 -45.84
CA ARG A 367 8.97 -20.25 -44.99
C ARG A 367 10.41 -19.78 -45.24
N GLU A 368 11.26 -19.90 -44.23
CA GLU A 368 12.38 -20.87 -44.20
C GLU A 368 13.32 -20.61 -43.00
N GLN A 369 13.31 -21.53 -42.02
CA GLN A 369 14.51 -22.19 -41.46
C GLN A 369 14.13 -23.19 -40.34
N PRO A 370 14.51 -24.47 -40.44
CA PRO A 370 14.26 -25.47 -39.41
C PRO A 370 15.43 -25.50 -38.41
N MET A 371 15.11 -25.43 -37.11
CA MET A 371 16.05 -25.80 -36.06
C MET A 371 15.79 -27.27 -35.69
N ASP A 372 16.82 -28.09 -35.92
CA ASP A 372 16.94 -29.48 -35.50
C ASP A 372 16.49 -29.66 -34.04
N ARG A 373 15.39 -30.40 -33.86
CA ARG A 373 15.06 -31.01 -32.57
C ARG A 373 15.34 -32.50 -32.67
N LEU A 374 16.27 -32.89 -31.81
CA LEU A 374 16.72 -34.23 -31.48
C LEU A 374 15.53 -35.21 -31.42
N ASP A 375 15.51 -36.12 -32.38
CA ASP A 375 14.63 -37.28 -32.44
C ASP A 375 15.11 -38.28 -31.37
N VAL A 376 14.38 -38.38 -30.25
CA VAL A 376 14.57 -39.44 -29.26
C VAL A 376 13.24 -40.15 -29.13
N ASP A 377 13.14 -41.27 -29.84
CA ASP A 377 12.04 -42.22 -29.74
C ASP A 377 11.87 -42.69 -28.28
N GLY A 378 10.75 -42.32 -27.67
CA GLY A 378 10.33 -42.80 -26.36
C GLY A 378 9.87 -44.25 -26.46
N VAL A 379 10.79 -45.19 -26.25
CA VAL A 379 10.46 -46.60 -25.97
C VAL A 379 9.97 -46.69 -24.52
N PRO A 380 8.77 -47.24 -24.24
CA PRO A 380 8.32 -47.46 -22.88
C PRO A 380 9.20 -48.53 -22.22
N LEU A 381 9.94 -48.15 -21.18
CA LEU A 381 10.63 -49.09 -20.31
C LEU A 381 9.59 -49.77 -19.39
N GLU A 382 9.35 -51.05 -19.62
CA GLU A 382 8.73 -51.93 -18.62
C GLU A 382 9.79 -52.22 -17.53
N LEU A 383 9.52 -51.80 -16.30
CA LEU A 383 10.35 -52.15 -15.15
C LEU A 383 9.97 -53.56 -14.68
N GLU A 384 10.70 -54.57 -15.13
CA GLU A 384 10.72 -55.90 -14.53
C GLU A 384 11.30 -55.80 -13.11
N SER A 385 10.42 -55.94 -12.11
CA SER A 385 10.81 -56.09 -10.71
C SER A 385 11.08 -57.57 -10.42
N ASP A 386 12.24 -58.07 -10.82
CA ASP A 386 12.79 -59.33 -10.31
C ASP A 386 13.57 -59.03 -9.03
N GLY A 387 12.87 -59.12 -7.90
CA GLY A 387 13.45 -59.04 -6.56
C GLY A 387 12.99 -60.23 -5.73
N ASP A 388 13.81 -61.29 -5.72
CA ASP A 388 13.68 -62.44 -4.82
C ASP A 388 13.90 -61.98 -3.37
N GLY A 389 12.80 -61.85 -2.63
CA GLY A 389 12.76 -61.47 -1.23
C GLY A 389 11.95 -62.48 -0.43
N SER A 390 12.48 -63.70 -0.32
CA SER A 390 11.90 -64.80 0.45
C SER A 390 12.07 -64.62 1.97
N THR A 391 10.91 -64.62 2.64
CA THR A 391 10.58 -65.18 3.96
C THR A 391 11.28 -64.70 5.25
N SER A 392 10.46 -64.31 6.22
CA SER A 392 10.39 -64.99 7.52
C SER A 392 9.01 -64.76 8.14
N GLU A 393 8.12 -65.73 7.94
CA GLU A 393 6.92 -65.94 8.77
C GLU A 393 7.35 -66.30 10.20
N SER A 394 6.96 -65.47 11.16
CA SER A 394 6.93 -65.85 12.58
C SER A 394 5.48 -66.07 12.98
N GLU A 395 5.18 -67.33 13.21
CA GLU A 395 3.99 -67.91 13.80
C GLU A 395 3.95 -67.58 15.31
N ALA A 396 2.89 -66.90 15.77
CA ALA A 396 2.45 -66.90 17.18
C ALA A 396 1.01 -66.37 17.31
N ASP A 397 0.08 -67.32 17.32
CA ASP A 397 -1.10 -67.47 18.19
C ASP A 397 -1.80 -66.27 18.88
N GLN A 398 -3.13 -66.33 18.74
CA GLN A 398 -4.24 -65.88 19.63
C GLN A 398 -4.71 -64.41 19.63
N PRO A 399 -5.96 -64.15 19.18
CA PRO A 399 -6.73 -62.97 19.54
C PRO A 399 -7.59 -63.22 20.81
N PRO A 400 -7.72 -62.26 21.74
CA PRO A 400 -8.79 -62.30 22.73
C PRO A 400 -10.10 -61.77 22.13
N ASP A 401 -11.12 -62.57 22.39
CA ASP A 401 -12.53 -62.37 22.12
C ASP A 401 -13.04 -61.05 22.76
N GLY A 402 -13.74 -60.24 21.95
CA GLY A 402 -14.12 -58.88 22.33
C GLY A 402 -15.34 -58.40 21.54
N SER A 403 -16.49 -59.02 21.84
CA SER A 403 -17.83 -58.63 21.41
C SER A 403 -18.08 -57.12 21.52
N GLY A 404 -18.10 -56.43 20.37
CA GLY A 404 -18.55 -55.05 20.22
C GLY A 404 -19.35 -54.90 18.92
N SER A 405 -20.67 -55.12 19.00
CA SER A 405 -21.60 -54.97 17.89
C SER A 405 -21.76 -53.50 17.47
N GLY A 406 -20.97 -53.04 16.51
CA GLY A 406 -21.14 -51.76 15.81
C GLY A 406 -21.59 -52.01 14.36
N ARG A 407 -22.90 -52.04 14.15
CA ARG A 407 -23.54 -52.23 12.84
C ARG A 407 -23.35 -50.95 12.00
N PHE A 408 -22.47 -51.00 11.00
CA PHE A 408 -22.41 -49.96 9.97
C PHE A 408 -23.50 -50.23 8.91
N GLU A 409 -24.51 -49.37 8.91
CA GLU A 409 -25.60 -49.36 7.94
C GLU A 409 -25.09 -48.72 6.64
N ARG A 410 -24.88 -49.55 5.61
CA ARG A 410 -24.53 -49.11 4.26
C ARG A 410 -25.78 -48.50 3.61
N GLY A 411 -25.94 -47.19 3.78
CA GLY A 411 -26.96 -46.41 3.07
C GLY A 411 -26.70 -46.41 1.56
N SER A 412 -27.63 -46.99 0.80
CA SER A 412 -27.71 -46.91 -0.65
C SER A 412 -28.15 -45.49 -1.05
N GLY A 413 -27.18 -44.59 -1.21
CA GLY A 413 -27.37 -43.27 -1.80
C GLY A 413 -27.04 -43.28 -3.29
N THR A 414 -28.00 -42.85 -4.10
CA THR A 414 -27.94 -42.62 -5.55
C THR A 414 -26.67 -41.86 -5.97
N PRO A 415 -25.97 -42.24 -7.06
CA PRO A 415 -24.76 -41.56 -7.50
C PRO A 415 -25.09 -40.15 -8.01
N SER A 416 -24.74 -39.14 -7.23
CA SER A 416 -24.71 -37.74 -7.68
C SER A 416 -23.50 -37.53 -8.58
N ASN A 417 -23.74 -37.03 -9.79
CA ASN A 417 -22.74 -36.66 -10.81
C ASN A 417 -21.93 -35.40 -10.41
N ASN A 418 -21.39 -35.36 -9.19
CA ASN A 418 -20.37 -34.38 -8.85
C ASN A 418 -19.02 -34.94 -9.30
N SER A 419 -18.45 -34.33 -10.33
CA SER A 419 -17.03 -34.48 -10.65
C SER A 419 -16.22 -34.23 -9.38
N VAL A 420 -15.50 -35.24 -8.93
CA VAL A 420 -14.51 -35.12 -7.86
C VAL A 420 -13.47 -34.13 -8.37
N GLN A 421 -13.53 -32.92 -7.85
CA GLN A 421 -12.47 -31.93 -8.01
C GLN A 421 -11.26 -32.51 -7.30
N THR A 422 -10.35 -33.12 -8.07
CA THR A 422 -9.03 -33.52 -7.60
C THR A 422 -8.40 -32.28 -6.97
N GLY A 423 -8.42 -32.25 -5.64
CA GLY A 423 -7.68 -31.27 -4.85
C GLY A 423 -6.22 -31.31 -5.25
N GLU A 424 -5.57 -30.15 -5.13
CA GLU A 424 -4.17 -29.94 -5.45
C GLU A 424 -3.33 -31.14 -5.03
N ASP A 425 -2.62 -31.70 -6.01
CA ASP A 425 -1.71 -32.83 -5.85
C ASP A 425 -0.86 -32.63 -4.59
N PRO A 426 -0.95 -33.50 -3.56
CA PRO A 426 -0.23 -33.36 -2.30
C PRO A 426 1.30 -33.44 -2.46
N LEU A 427 1.79 -33.70 -3.67
CA LEU A 427 3.20 -33.67 -4.04
C LEU A 427 3.64 -32.33 -4.67
N ARG A 428 2.72 -31.39 -4.92
CA ARG A 428 3.06 -30.10 -5.51
C ARG A 428 3.62 -29.15 -4.44
N VAL A 429 4.94 -29.18 -4.29
CA VAL A 429 5.67 -28.24 -3.42
C VAL A 429 5.34 -26.80 -3.84
N PRO A 430 4.78 -25.96 -2.95
CA PRO A 430 4.52 -24.56 -3.21
C PRO A 430 5.77 -23.84 -3.76
N PRO A 431 5.62 -22.93 -4.73
CA PRO A 431 6.75 -22.28 -5.38
C PRO A 431 7.67 -21.57 -4.37
N GLU A 432 7.13 -21.00 -3.31
CA GLU A 432 7.92 -20.39 -2.22
C GLU A 432 8.77 -21.37 -1.39
N LEU A 433 8.49 -22.68 -1.45
CA LEU A 433 9.25 -23.71 -0.74
C LEU A 433 10.31 -24.39 -1.62
N ARG A 434 10.32 -24.13 -2.94
CA ARG A 434 11.32 -24.71 -3.86
C ARG A 434 12.73 -24.24 -3.53
N ASP A 435 12.91 -22.95 -3.28
CA ASP A 435 14.24 -22.37 -3.03
C ASP A 435 14.85 -22.91 -1.73
N VAL A 436 14.03 -23.12 -0.69
CA VAL A 436 14.47 -23.66 0.61
C VAL A 436 14.86 -25.13 0.49
N VAL A 437 14.11 -25.92 -0.28
CA VAL A 437 14.44 -27.32 -0.55
C VAL A 437 15.71 -27.40 -1.41
N GLN A 438 15.87 -26.52 -2.39
CA GLN A 438 17.04 -26.49 -3.26
C GLN A 438 18.31 -26.03 -2.52
N GLU A 439 18.20 -25.14 -1.54
CA GLU A 439 19.30 -24.73 -0.66
C GLU A 439 19.65 -25.81 0.38
N TYR A 440 18.66 -26.59 0.86
CA TYR A 440 18.91 -27.69 1.80
C TYR A 440 19.57 -28.91 1.15
N PHE A 441 19.27 -29.16 -0.13
CA PHE A 441 19.81 -30.30 -0.89
C PHE A 441 20.98 -29.95 -1.81
N SER A 442 21.36 -28.67 -1.95
CA SER A 442 22.59 -28.32 -2.64
C SER A 442 23.78 -28.56 -1.71
N PRO A 443 24.69 -29.51 -2.03
CA PRO A 443 25.87 -29.75 -1.21
C PRO A 443 26.72 -28.49 -1.27
N SER A 444 26.77 -27.75 -0.16
CA SER A 444 27.70 -26.65 0.01
C SER A 444 29.11 -27.19 -0.20
N ALA A 445 29.72 -26.86 -1.34
CA ALA A 445 31.11 -27.17 -1.61
C ALA A 445 31.96 -26.51 -0.51
N GLN A 446 32.44 -27.34 0.41
CA GLN A 446 33.45 -26.94 1.38
C GLN A 446 34.78 -26.79 0.62
N GLU A 447 35.23 -25.55 0.45
CA GLU A 447 36.67 -25.24 0.32
C GLU A 447 37.27 -24.95 1.70
#